data_AF-A0A117IEY0-F1
#
_entry.id   AF-A0A117IEY0-F1
#
_cell.length_a   1.000
_cell.length_b   1.000
_cell.length_c   1.000
_cell.angle_alpha   90.00
_cell.angle_beta   90.00
_cell.angle_gamma   90.00
#
_symmetry.space_group_name_H-M   'P 1'
#
loop_
_entity.id
_entity.type
_entity.pdbx_description
1 polymer ?
#
loop_
_entity_poly.entity_id
_entity_poly.type
_entity_poly.pdbx_seq_one_letter_code
_entity_poly.pdbx_strand_id
1 'polypeptide(L)'
;MTLLQNIPALVVLERFPVPVLAIAEDGTILFANTAFGEMVGRDTDAVKRMQFAEVFHSLPTDGSAVSVMRANAGLLVELIHHDGSIVRARMSKSALLRGDDPVALATFEDLTEQLWADEL
;
A
#
# COMPACT_ATOMS: atom_id res chain seq x y z
N MET A 1 21.44 19.60 -4.89
CA MET A 1 21.03 18.72 -6.03
C MET A 1 21.61 17.31 -5.96
N THR A 2 22.79 17.09 -5.37
CA THR A 2 23.40 15.73 -5.23
C THR A 2 22.66 14.81 -4.26
N LEU A 3 21.99 15.35 -3.24
CA LEU A 3 21.33 14.52 -2.22
C LEU A 3 20.22 13.65 -2.80
N LEU A 4 19.35 14.19 -3.66
CA LEU A 4 18.29 13.39 -4.29
C LEU A 4 18.84 12.33 -5.25
N GLN A 5 19.97 12.60 -5.89
CA GLN A 5 20.62 11.64 -6.82
C GLN A 5 21.33 10.50 -6.08
N ASN A 6 21.72 10.73 -4.82
CA ASN A 6 22.54 9.80 -4.04
C ASN A 6 21.79 9.15 -2.87
N ILE A 7 20.60 9.62 -2.53
CA ILE A 7 19.80 9.04 -1.45
C ILE A 7 19.28 7.66 -1.89
N PRO A 8 19.43 6.61 -1.06
CA PRO A 8 18.88 5.31 -1.39
C PRO A 8 17.35 5.40 -1.53
N ALA A 9 16.79 4.73 -2.54
CA ALA A 9 15.35 4.77 -2.82
C ALA A 9 14.50 4.39 -1.60
N LEU A 10 14.87 3.33 -0.88
CA LEU A 10 14.16 2.90 0.33
C LEU A 10 14.16 3.97 1.43
N VAL A 11 15.22 4.77 1.54
CA VAL A 11 15.27 5.89 2.51
C VAL A 11 14.31 7.01 2.10
N VAL A 12 14.15 7.26 0.80
CA VAL A 12 13.15 8.22 0.30
C VAL A 12 11.74 7.72 0.57
N LEU A 13 11.47 6.46 0.25
CA LEU A 13 10.14 5.85 0.44
C LEU A 13 9.76 5.81 1.94
N GLU A 14 10.72 5.51 2.82
CA GLU A 14 10.50 5.53 4.27
C GLU A 14 10.15 6.93 4.77
N ARG A 15 10.80 7.97 4.24
CA ARG A 15 10.59 9.37 4.62
C ARG A 15 9.39 10.01 3.91
N PHE A 16 8.71 9.28 3.04
CA PHE A 16 7.58 9.82 2.29
C PHE A 16 6.40 10.03 3.24
N PRO A 17 5.76 11.21 3.25
CA PRO A 17 4.78 11.58 4.28
C PRO A 17 3.42 10.89 4.11
N VAL A 18 3.24 10.12 3.04
CA VAL A 18 2.03 9.33 2.79
C VAL A 18 2.35 7.85 2.93
N PRO A 19 1.36 7.01 3.28
CA PRO A 19 1.49 5.55 3.26
C PRO A 19 2.05 5.03 1.93
N VAL A 20 3.06 4.16 1.99
CA VAL A 20 3.69 3.50 0.83
C VAL A 20 3.74 1.99 1.07
N LEU A 21 3.33 1.21 0.07
CA LEU A 21 3.45 -0.26 0.06
C LEU A 21 4.08 -0.74 -1.24
N ALA A 22 5.00 -1.70 -1.15
CA ALA A 22 5.52 -2.45 -2.29
C ALA A 22 5.25 -3.95 -2.12
N ILE A 23 4.76 -4.58 -3.20
CA ILE A 23 4.42 -6.01 -3.22
C ILE A 23 5.05 -6.71 -4.40
N ALA A 24 5.41 -7.98 -4.21
CA ALA A 24 5.82 -8.90 -5.27
C ALA A 24 4.61 -9.58 -5.93
N GLU A 25 4.85 -10.28 -7.04
CA GLU A 25 3.81 -11.01 -7.78
C GLU A 25 3.10 -12.09 -6.95
N ASP A 26 3.85 -12.76 -6.07
CA ASP A 26 3.35 -13.82 -5.17
C ASP A 26 2.58 -13.28 -3.95
N GLY A 27 2.41 -11.96 -3.85
CA GLY A 27 1.74 -11.31 -2.74
C GLY A 27 2.61 -11.06 -1.52
N THR A 28 3.91 -11.37 -1.57
CA THR A 28 4.86 -10.99 -0.53
C THR A 28 4.95 -9.46 -0.44
N ILE A 29 4.83 -8.93 0.78
CA ILE A 29 5.05 -7.50 1.04
C ILE A 29 6.56 -7.27 1.15
N LEU A 30 7.12 -6.55 0.17
CA LEU A 30 8.56 -6.25 0.10
C LEU A 30 8.93 -5.02 0.93
N PHE A 31 8.00 -4.06 1.05
CA PHE A 31 8.23 -2.82 1.75
C PHE A 31 6.91 -2.20 2.22
N ALA A 32 6.91 -1.67 3.45
CA ALA A 32 5.88 -0.77 3.97
C ALA A 32 6.61 0.31 4.76
N ASN A 33 6.30 1.59 4.52
CA ASN A 33 6.86 2.66 5.34
C ASN A 33 6.10 2.83 6.66
N THR A 34 6.66 3.62 7.57
CA THR A 34 6.03 3.94 8.86
C THR A 34 4.61 4.48 8.70
N ALA A 35 4.36 5.38 7.76
CA ALA A 35 3.02 5.95 7.53
C ALA A 35 1.97 4.89 7.14
N PHE A 36 2.36 3.88 6.35
CA PHE A 36 1.46 2.76 6.05
C PHE A 36 1.20 1.91 7.28
N GLY A 37 2.24 1.63 8.07
CA GLY A 37 2.10 0.91 9.34
C GLY A 37 1.14 1.61 10.30
N GLU A 38 1.28 2.93 10.48
CA GLU A 38 0.38 3.76 11.27
C GLU A 38 -1.06 3.70 10.76
N MET A 39 -1.28 3.79 9.45
CA MET A 39 -2.60 3.73 8.83
C MET A 39 -3.33 2.40 9.11
N VAL A 40 -2.62 1.26 9.13
CA VAL A 40 -3.22 -0.05 9.49
C VAL A 40 -3.02 -0.42 10.97
N GLY A 41 -2.45 0.50 11.75
CA GLY A 41 -2.08 0.36 13.16
C GLY A 41 -1.18 -0.85 13.47
N ARG A 42 -0.26 -1.18 12.56
CA ARG A 42 0.72 -2.27 12.71
C ARG A 42 2.14 -1.74 12.56
N ASP A 43 3.07 -2.34 13.28
CA ASP A 43 4.49 -2.13 13.03
C ASP A 43 4.87 -2.62 11.61
N THR A 44 5.82 -1.93 10.95
CA THR A 44 6.18 -2.23 9.56
C THR A 44 6.80 -3.62 9.40
N ASP A 45 7.50 -4.15 10.41
CA ASP A 45 7.99 -5.53 10.38
C ASP A 45 6.85 -6.54 10.50
N ALA A 46 5.78 -6.20 11.23
CA ALA A 46 4.57 -7.03 11.26
C ALA A 46 3.88 -7.03 9.90
N VAL A 47 3.73 -5.86 9.25
CA VAL A 47 3.15 -5.76 7.91
C VAL A 47 3.96 -6.58 6.89
N LYS A 48 5.29 -6.49 6.88
CA LYS A 48 6.15 -7.26 5.97
C LYS A 48 6.08 -8.78 6.14
N ARG A 49 5.60 -9.27 7.29
CA ARG A 49 5.39 -10.71 7.55
C ARG A 49 4.02 -11.20 7.10
N MET A 50 3.12 -10.29 6.71
CA MET A 50 1.80 -10.63 6.20
C MET A 50 1.86 -10.82 4.68
N GLN A 51 0.91 -11.60 4.16
CA GLN A 51 0.63 -11.66 2.74
C GLN A 51 -0.34 -10.55 2.34
N PHE A 52 -0.27 -10.14 1.07
CA PHE A 52 -1.19 -9.19 0.45
C PHE A 52 -2.68 -9.50 0.78
N ALA A 53 -3.09 -10.77 0.69
CA ALA A 53 -4.46 -11.19 0.98
C ALA A 53 -4.88 -11.06 2.46
N GLU A 54 -3.92 -10.94 3.38
CA GLU A 54 -4.21 -10.73 4.81
C GLU A 54 -4.35 -9.24 5.15
N VAL A 55 -3.80 -8.35 4.31
CA VAL A 55 -3.84 -6.91 4.48
C VAL A 55 -5.08 -6.29 3.82
N PHE A 56 -5.48 -6.82 2.65
CA PHE A 56 -6.62 -6.33 1.88
C PHE A 56 -7.87 -7.18 2.10
N HIS A 57 -9.00 -6.55 2.41
CA HIS A 57 -10.24 -7.24 2.74
C HIS A 57 -11.01 -7.76 1.52
N SER A 58 -11.14 -6.91 0.49
CA SER A 58 -12.14 -7.09 -0.58
C SER A 58 -11.55 -7.17 -1.99
N LEU A 59 -10.21 -7.30 -2.11
CA LEU A 59 -9.58 -7.36 -3.42
C LEU A 59 -9.68 -8.78 -4.04
N PRO A 60 -9.99 -8.89 -5.34
CA PRO A 60 -10.04 -10.19 -6.01
C PRO A 60 -8.67 -10.88 -5.90
N THR A 61 -8.69 -12.18 -5.59
CA THR A 61 -7.50 -13.03 -5.51
C THR A 61 -7.12 -13.67 -6.86
N ASP A 62 -7.88 -13.37 -7.91
CA ASP A 62 -7.68 -13.95 -9.23
C ASP A 62 -6.55 -13.22 -9.96
N GLY A 63 -5.36 -13.83 -9.96
CA GLY A 63 -4.15 -13.32 -10.64
C GLY A 63 -3.02 -12.98 -9.67
N SER A 64 -1.91 -12.44 -10.21
CA SER A 64 -0.78 -12.00 -9.37
C SER A 64 -1.15 -10.75 -8.58
N ALA A 65 -0.58 -10.58 -7.38
CA ALA A 65 -0.90 -9.44 -6.53
C ALA A 65 -0.53 -8.10 -7.20
N VAL A 66 0.55 -8.09 -7.99
CA VAL A 66 0.94 -6.95 -8.86
C VAL A 66 -0.15 -6.60 -9.86
N SER A 67 -0.75 -7.60 -10.52
CA SER A 67 -1.83 -7.39 -11.49
C SER A 67 -3.07 -6.83 -10.81
N VAL A 68 -3.44 -7.38 -9.65
CA VAL A 68 -4.58 -6.90 -8.84
C VAL A 68 -4.35 -5.46 -8.40
N MET A 69 -3.18 -5.12 -7.88
CA MET A 69 -2.85 -3.76 -7.44
C MET A 69 -2.87 -2.76 -8.60
N ARG A 70 -2.38 -3.15 -9.78
CA ARG A 70 -2.44 -2.32 -10.99
C ARG A 70 -3.87 -2.15 -11.52
N ALA A 71 -4.70 -3.20 -11.48
CA ALA A 71 -6.10 -3.14 -11.91
C ALA A 71 -6.96 -2.26 -11.00
N ASN A 72 -6.63 -2.22 -9.70
CA ASN A 72 -7.35 -1.42 -8.69
C ASN A 72 -6.72 -0.04 -8.44
N ALA A 73 -5.77 0.36 -9.29
CA ALA A 73 -5.12 1.66 -9.23
C ALA A 73 -6.12 2.81 -9.37
N GLY A 74 -6.08 3.77 -8.44
CA GLY A 74 -6.99 4.92 -8.41
C GLY A 74 -8.35 4.61 -7.80
N LEU A 75 -8.60 3.36 -7.38
CA LEU A 75 -9.84 2.96 -6.73
C LEU A 75 -9.72 3.04 -5.21
N LEU A 76 -10.89 3.03 -4.57
CA LEU A 76 -11.00 2.82 -3.14
C LEU A 76 -10.77 1.34 -2.83
N VAL A 77 -9.93 1.08 -1.83
CA VAL A 77 -9.59 -0.25 -1.33
C VAL A 77 -9.89 -0.32 0.16
N GLU A 78 -10.19 -1.53 0.62
CA GLU A 78 -10.46 -1.82 2.01
C GLU A 78 -9.31 -2.64 2.59
N LEU A 79 -8.72 -2.11 3.67
CA LEU A 79 -7.59 -2.69 4.38
C LEU A 79 -8.04 -3.10 5.79
N ILE A 80 -7.42 -4.14 6.35
CA ILE A 80 -7.74 -4.65 7.68
C ILE A 80 -6.79 -4.02 8.70
N HIS A 81 -7.34 -3.18 9.59
CA HIS A 81 -6.61 -2.61 10.72
C HIS A 81 -6.24 -3.69 11.76
N HIS A 82 -5.29 -3.40 12.66
CA HIS A 82 -4.85 -4.38 13.66
C HIS A 82 -5.94 -4.82 14.65
N ASP A 83 -6.93 -3.98 14.90
CA ASP A 83 -8.09 -4.27 15.76
C ASP A 83 -9.25 -4.95 15.02
N GLY A 84 -9.10 -5.17 13.71
CA GLY A 84 -10.11 -5.79 12.84
C GLY A 84 -11.08 -4.81 12.18
N SER A 85 -10.98 -3.49 12.43
CA SER A 85 -11.76 -2.50 11.69
C SER A 85 -11.29 -2.39 10.24
N ILE A 86 -12.15 -1.82 9.38
CA ILE A 86 -11.81 -1.56 7.98
C ILE A 86 -11.30 -0.13 7.83
N VAL A 87 -10.11 -0.01 7.23
CA VAL A 87 -9.57 1.27 6.76
C VAL A 87 -9.91 1.40 5.29
N ARG A 88 -10.63 2.47 4.93
CA ARG A 88 -10.99 2.77 3.54
C ARG A 88 -9.97 3.75 2.99
N ALA A 89 -9.18 3.31 2.01
CA ALA A 89 -8.10 4.12 1.45
C ALA A 89 -8.21 4.23 -0.07
N ARG A 90 -7.83 5.38 -0.63
CA ARG A 90 -7.65 5.52 -2.08
C ARG A 90 -6.22 5.13 -2.44
N MET A 91 -6.08 4.15 -3.33
CA MET A 91 -4.77 3.68 -3.79
C MET A 91 -4.33 4.46 -5.04
N SER A 92 -3.07 4.87 -5.11
CA SER A 92 -2.54 5.52 -6.32
C SER A 92 -2.39 4.54 -7.49
N LYS A 93 -2.11 5.07 -8.68
CA LYS A 93 -1.50 4.24 -9.74
C LYS A 93 -0.13 3.75 -9.28
N SER A 94 0.26 2.55 -9.73
CA SER A 94 1.60 2.02 -9.47
C SER A 94 2.64 3.00 -9.99
N ALA A 95 3.59 3.38 -9.13
CA ALA A 95 4.72 4.22 -9.50
C ALA A 95 5.71 3.48 -10.41
N LEU A 96 5.72 2.15 -10.36
CA LEU A 96 6.43 1.28 -11.29
C LEU A 96 5.48 0.93 -12.44
N LEU A 97 5.65 1.64 -13.56
CA LEU A 97 4.75 1.62 -14.72
C LEU A 97 5.19 0.65 -15.82
N ARG A 98 6.38 0.04 -15.76
CA ARG A 98 6.75 -0.95 -16.78
C ARG A 98 5.97 -2.22 -16.53
N GLY A 99 5.32 -2.71 -17.60
CA GLY A 99 4.47 -3.90 -17.57
C GLY A 99 5.15 -5.11 -16.93
N ASP A 100 6.46 -5.26 -17.13
CA ASP A 100 7.24 -6.41 -16.68
C ASP A 100 7.95 -6.20 -15.33
N ASP A 101 7.71 -5.08 -14.63
CA ASP A 101 8.27 -4.90 -13.29
C ASP A 101 7.61 -5.93 -12.33
N PRO A 102 8.37 -6.81 -11.66
CA PRO A 102 7.84 -7.85 -10.77
C PRO A 102 7.35 -7.30 -9.43
N VAL A 103 7.31 -5.97 -9.30
CA VAL A 103 6.94 -5.24 -8.10
C VAL A 103 5.92 -4.18 -8.45
N ALA A 104 4.88 -4.07 -7.64
CA ALA A 104 3.97 -2.94 -7.65
C ALA A 104 4.26 -2.07 -6.42
N LEU A 105 4.30 -0.75 -6.63
CA LEU A 105 4.56 0.25 -5.59
C LEU A 105 3.45 1.30 -5.68
N ALA A 106 2.66 1.48 -4.62
CA ALA A 106 1.63 2.52 -4.57
C ALA A 106 1.66 3.28 -3.25
N THR A 107 1.10 4.47 -3.32
CA THR A 107 0.77 5.28 -2.15
C THR A 107 -0.71 5.13 -1.82
N PHE A 108 -1.06 5.37 -0.56
CA PHE A 108 -2.45 5.34 -0.09
C PHE A 108 -2.81 6.66 0.56
N GLU A 109 -4.08 7.01 0.44
CA GLU A 109 -4.69 8.13 1.14
C GLU A 109 -5.83 7.57 1.98
N ASP A 110 -5.74 7.70 3.29
CA ASP A 110 -6.79 7.26 4.20
C ASP A 110 -7.99 8.19 4.09
N LEU A 111 -9.15 7.62 3.79
CA LEU A 111 -10.42 8.32 3.62
C LEU A 111 -11.46 7.87 4.65
N THR A 112 -11.06 7.15 5.68
CA THR A 112 -11.98 6.56 6.67
C THR A 112 -12.84 7.64 7.33
N GLU A 113 -12.23 8.73 7.83
CA GLU A 113 -12.97 9.84 8.45
C GLU A 113 -13.84 10.62 7.46
N GLN A 114 -13.37 10.81 6.22
CA GLN A 114 -14.11 11.57 5.20
C GLN A 114 -15.38 10.84 4.75
N LEU A 115 -15.30 9.52 4.58
CA LEU A 115 -16.44 8.71 4.16
C LEU A 115 -17.45 8.51 5.28
N TRP A 116 -17.02 8.51 6.54
CA TRP A 116 -17.95 8.53 7.68
C TRP A 116 -18.71 9.84 7.80
N ALA A 117 -18.09 10.97 7.41
CA ALA A 117 -18.75 12.28 7.43
C ALA A 117 -19.79 12.43 6.30
N ASP A 118 -19.57 11.81 5.13
CA ASP A 118 -20.49 11.84 3.99
C ASP A 118 -21.70 10.87 4.14
N GLU A 119 -21.62 9.90 5.07
CA GLU A 119 -22.70 8.95 5.37
C GLU A 119 -23.70 9.47 6.44
N LEU A 120 -23.52 10.71 6.95
CA LEU A 120 -24.32 11.37 8.00
C LEU A 120 -25.15 12.56 7.46
#